data_AF-A0A7C6CBC1-F1
#
_entry.id   AF-A0A7C6CBC1-F1
#
_cell.length_a   1.000
_cell.length_b   1.000
_cell.length_c   1.000
_cell.angle_alpha   90.00
_cell.angle_beta   90.00
_cell.angle_gamma   90.00
#
_symmetry.space_group_name_H-M   'P 1'
#
loop_
_entity.id
_entity.type
_entity.pdbx_description
1 polymer ?
#
loop_
_entity_poly.entity_id
_entity_poly.type
_entity_poly.pdbx_seq_one_letter_code
_entity_poly.pdbx_strand_id
1 'polypeptide(L)'
;MQIKEPLNNLIESIKESDIYLTYKHILSQVEENVEINGLVNDIKRLQQRLVKEENKNSSKVNNLEKELEKKKEELNNIPLYQQYIDASNLLNDLIKTVNLKMQTYINDLGI
;
A
#
# COMPACT_ATOMS: atom_id res chain seq x y z
N MET A 1 -6.63 -29.25 -16.77
CA MET A 1 -5.91 -27.99 -16.50
C MET A 1 -5.39 -28.04 -15.07
N GLN A 2 -4.17 -28.55 -14.85
CA GLN A 2 -3.62 -28.89 -13.51
C GLN A 2 -2.84 -27.74 -12.83
N ILE A 3 -2.97 -26.50 -13.30
CA ILE A 3 -2.21 -25.34 -12.78
C ILE A 3 -2.88 -24.73 -11.54
N LYS A 4 -4.17 -24.99 -11.32
CA LYS A 4 -4.94 -24.40 -10.22
C LYS A 4 -4.45 -24.84 -8.83
N GLU A 5 -4.18 -26.14 -8.66
CA GLU A 5 -3.74 -26.67 -7.36
C GLU A 5 -2.35 -26.14 -6.95
N PRO A 6 -1.31 -26.16 -7.81
CA PRO A 6 -0.02 -25.57 -7.47
C PRO A 6 -0.08 -24.07 -7.19
N LEU A 7 -0.93 -23.34 -7.93
CA LEU A 7 -1.13 -21.90 -7.70
C LEU A 7 -1.81 -21.63 -6.36
N ASN A 8 -2.82 -22.44 -6.00
CA ASN A 8 -3.47 -22.35 -4.69
C ASN A 8 -2.47 -22.63 -3.56
N ASN A 9 -1.65 -23.68 -3.68
CA ASN A 9 -0.61 -24.01 -2.70
C ASN A 9 0.43 -22.89 -2.55
N LEU A 10 0.81 -22.23 -3.65
CA LEU A 10 1.70 -21.07 -3.62
C LEU A 10 1.06 -19.89 -2.88
N ILE A 11 -0.22 -19.61 -3.12
CA ILE A 11 -0.96 -18.56 -2.43
C ILE A 11 -1.07 -18.86 -0.94
N GLU A 12 -1.36 -20.11 -0.57
CA GLU A 12 -1.40 -20.54 0.83
C GLU A 12 -0.04 -20.39 1.51
N SER A 13 1.04 -20.83 0.84
CA SER A 13 2.41 -20.65 1.35
C SER A 13 2.77 -19.18 1.58
N ILE A 14 2.33 -18.27 0.70
CA ILE A 14 2.53 -16.83 0.89
C ILE A 14 1.73 -16.34 2.10
N LYS A 15 0.48 -16.78 2.27
CA LYS A 15 -0.38 -16.39 3.41
C LYS A 15 0.14 -16.91 4.75
N GLU A 16 0.83 -18.04 4.75
CA GLU A 16 1.47 -18.62 5.93
C GLU A 16 2.85 -18.02 6.21
N SER A 17 3.41 -17.24 5.28
CA SER A 17 4.73 -16.63 5.47
C SER A 17 4.73 -15.57 6.58
N ASP A 18 5.83 -15.49 7.32
CA ASP A 18 6.03 -14.49 8.37
C ASP A 18 5.87 -13.05 7.83
N ILE A 19 6.28 -12.83 6.57
CA ILE A 19 6.14 -11.52 5.89
C ILE A 19 4.66 -11.13 5.78
N TYR A 20 3.81 -12.05 5.33
CA TYR A 20 2.38 -11.79 5.19
C TYR A 20 1.69 -11.65 6.56
N LEU A 21 2.02 -12.51 7.51
CA LEU A 21 1.44 -12.46 8.86
C LEU A 21 1.83 -11.16 9.58
N THR A 22 3.08 -10.73 9.46
CA THR A 22 3.57 -9.46 10.00
C THR A 22 2.85 -8.27 9.38
N TYR A 23 2.72 -8.25 8.05
CA TYR A 23 1.94 -7.24 7.34
C TYR A 23 0.49 -7.19 7.83
N LYS A 24 -0.17 -8.35 7.94
CA LYS A 24 -1.57 -8.43 8.42
C LYS A 24 -1.74 -7.93 9.85
N HIS A 25 -0.79 -8.25 10.73
CA HIS A 25 -0.80 -7.77 12.10
C HIS A 25 -0.67 -6.25 12.17
N ILE A 26 0.32 -5.68 11.49
CA ILE A 26 0.54 -4.23 11.48
C ILE A 26 -0.63 -3.50 10.81
N LEU A 27 -1.18 -4.05 9.72
CA LEU A 27 -2.37 -3.51 9.07
C LEU A 27 -3.54 -3.40 10.04
N SER A 28 -3.80 -4.43 10.85
CA SER A 28 -4.90 -4.38 11.84
C SER A 28 -4.70 -3.25 12.86
N GLN A 29 -3.45 -3.05 13.32
CA GLN A 29 -3.12 -1.96 14.25
C GLN A 29 -3.31 -0.58 13.60
N VAL A 30 -2.96 -0.43 12.32
CA VAL A 30 -3.18 0.80 11.56
C VAL A 30 -4.67 1.08 11.38
N GLU A 31 -5.46 0.06 11.01
CA GLU A 31 -6.91 0.18 10.80
C GLU A 31 -7.67 0.56 12.09
N GLU A 32 -7.15 0.18 13.25
CA GLU A 32 -7.71 0.54 14.55
C GLU A 32 -7.19 1.89 15.08
N ASN A 33 -6.12 2.44 14.49
CA ASN A 33 -5.50 3.67 14.97
C ASN A 33 -6.32 4.91 14.53
N VAL A 34 -6.97 5.56 15.51
CA VAL A 34 -7.83 6.73 15.30
C VAL A 34 -7.07 7.92 14.69
N GLU A 35 -5.82 8.14 15.08
CA GLU A 35 -5.00 9.25 14.59
C GLU A 35 -4.66 9.07 13.10
N ILE A 36 -4.18 7.88 12.72
CA ILE A 36 -3.88 7.53 11.32
C ILE A 36 -5.15 7.64 10.48
N ASN A 37 -6.26 7.05 10.94
CA ASN A 37 -7.53 7.10 10.23
C ASN A 37 -8.04 8.54 10.04
N GLY A 38 -7.87 9.40 11.06
CA GLY A 38 -8.18 10.82 10.98
C GLY A 38 -7.38 11.50 9.87
N LEU A 39 -6.06 11.36 9.90
CA LEU A 39 -5.16 11.95 8.90
C LEU A 39 -5.45 11.45 7.48
N VAL A 40 -5.67 10.15 7.30
CA VAL A 40 -6.02 9.57 5.99
C VAL A 40 -7.32 10.14 5.45
N ASN A 41 -8.34 10.32 6.30
CA ASN A 41 -9.61 10.90 5.89
C ASN A 41 -9.48 12.39 5.53
N ASP A 42 -8.68 13.14 6.28
CA ASP A 42 -8.40 14.55 5.97
C ASP A 42 -7.61 14.70 4.66
N ILE A 43 -6.61 13.87 4.44
CA ILE A 43 -5.85 13.79 3.18
C ILE A 43 -6.80 13.51 2.00
N LYS A 44 -7.70 12.50 2.12
CA LYS A 44 -8.68 12.18 1.08
C LYS A 44 -9.61 13.36 0.78
N ARG A 45 -10.08 14.05 1.81
CA ARG A 45 -10.93 15.25 1.66
C ARG A 45 -10.19 16.38 0.95
N LEU A 46 -8.92 16.62 1.30
CA LEU A 46 -8.08 17.63 0.66
C LEU A 46 -7.82 17.29 -0.81
N GLN A 47 -7.49 16.04 -1.14
CA GLN A 47 -7.33 15.57 -2.52
C GLN A 47 -8.60 15.75 -3.36
N GLN A 48 -9.76 15.40 -2.81
CA GLN A 48 -11.05 15.63 -3.48
C GLN A 48 -11.34 17.11 -3.73
N ARG A 49 -10.94 18.00 -2.81
CA ARG A 49 -11.08 19.45 -2.97
C ARG A 49 -10.12 19.99 -4.02
N LEU A 50 -8.89 19.50 -4.07
CA LEU A 50 -7.90 19.88 -5.10
C LEU A 50 -8.42 19.55 -6.50
N VAL A 51 -8.87 18.32 -6.75
CA VAL A 51 -9.43 17.93 -8.07
C VAL A 51 -10.63 18.82 -8.48
N LYS A 52 -11.44 19.26 -7.53
CA LYS A 52 -12.58 20.17 -7.80
C LYS A 52 -12.15 21.60 -8.11
N GLU A 53 -11.01 22.04 -7.57
CA GLU A 53 -10.50 23.41 -7.68
C GLU A 53 -9.39 23.54 -8.75
N GLU A 54 -8.81 22.44 -9.26
CA GLU A 54 -7.82 22.41 -10.36
C GLU A 54 -8.30 23.11 -11.64
N ASN A 55 -9.62 23.17 -11.86
CA ASN A 55 -10.21 23.94 -12.97
C ASN A 55 -10.19 25.47 -12.75
N LYS A 56 -9.69 25.94 -11.60
CA LYS A 56 -9.66 27.35 -11.18
C LYS A 56 -8.26 27.71 -10.68
N ASN A 57 -7.42 28.23 -11.57
CA ASN A 57 -6.11 28.82 -11.24
C ASN A 57 -6.25 29.90 -10.16
N SER A 58 -6.09 29.53 -8.89
CA SER A 58 -6.28 30.42 -7.75
C SER A 58 -5.28 30.11 -6.64
N SER A 59 -4.88 31.15 -5.90
CA SER A 59 -4.04 31.07 -4.70
C SER A 59 -4.58 30.10 -3.64
N LYS A 60 -5.87 29.77 -3.71
CA LYS A 60 -6.54 28.78 -2.87
C LYS A 60 -6.05 27.35 -3.12
N VAL A 61 -5.71 27.00 -4.37
CA VAL A 61 -5.15 25.68 -4.72
C VAL A 61 -3.79 25.50 -4.05
N ASN A 62 -2.90 26.49 -4.17
CA ASN A 62 -1.58 26.46 -3.52
C ASN A 62 -1.65 26.28 -1.99
N ASN A 63 -2.66 26.86 -1.33
CA ASN A 63 -2.83 26.68 0.12
C ASN A 63 -3.32 25.27 0.46
N LEU A 64 -4.22 24.70 -0.34
CA LEU A 64 -4.69 23.32 -0.16
C LEU A 64 -3.58 22.29 -0.39
N GLU A 65 -2.69 22.54 -1.36
CA GLU A 65 -1.51 21.70 -1.60
C GLU A 65 -0.55 21.73 -0.42
N LYS A 66 -0.26 22.91 0.14
CA LYS A 66 0.58 23.03 1.35
C LYS A 66 -0.02 22.31 2.55
N GLU A 67 -1.34 22.42 2.74
CA GLU A 67 -2.05 21.72 3.82
C GLU A 67 -2.01 20.20 3.61
N LEU A 68 -2.18 19.75 2.36
CA LEU A 68 -2.06 18.34 2.00
C LEU A 68 -0.67 17.78 2.30
N GLU A 69 0.39 18.48 1.91
CA GLU A 69 1.76 18.03 2.18
C GLU A 69 2.06 17.99 3.67
N LYS A 70 1.63 19.00 4.44
CA LYS A 70 1.76 18.97 5.90
C LYS A 70 1.06 17.75 6.51
N LYS A 71 -0.15 17.43 6.05
CA LYS A 71 -0.91 16.25 6.54
C LYS A 71 -0.24 14.92 6.17
N LYS A 72 0.37 14.84 4.99
CA LYS A 72 1.18 13.67 4.59
C LYS A 72 2.43 13.53 5.43
N GLU A 73 3.12 14.63 5.74
CA GLU A 73 4.27 14.64 6.65
C GLU A 73 3.87 14.19 8.06
N GLU A 74 2.77 14.73 8.60
CA GLU A 74 2.21 14.29 9.89
C GLU A 74 1.96 12.78 9.90
N LEU A 75 1.31 12.25 8.86
CA LEU A 75 1.04 10.81 8.73
C LEU A 75 2.34 9.99 8.65
N ASN A 76 3.30 10.45 7.85
CA ASN A 76 4.61 9.80 7.69
C ASN A 76 5.44 9.82 8.97
N ASN A 77 5.21 10.76 9.88
CA ASN A 77 5.95 10.80 11.15
C ASN A 77 5.39 9.86 12.21
N ILE A 78 4.24 9.20 11.97
CA ILE A 78 3.67 8.22 12.90
C ILE A 78 4.46 6.90 12.79
N PRO A 79 5.11 6.41 13.88
CA PRO A 79 5.93 5.20 13.83
C PRO A 79 5.19 3.96 13.34
N LEU A 80 3.92 3.79 13.76
CA LEU A 80 3.09 2.68 13.33
C LEU A 80 2.80 2.73 11.82
N TYR A 81 2.63 3.93 11.25
CA TYR A 81 2.43 4.09 9.82
C TYR A 81 3.71 3.77 9.04
N GLN A 82 4.89 4.14 9.54
CA GLN A 82 6.16 3.74 8.93
C GLN A 82 6.37 2.23 8.95
N GLN A 83 6.08 1.57 10.07
CA GLN A 83 6.12 0.10 10.16
C GLN A 83 5.19 -0.56 9.13
N TYR A 84 4.02 0.03 8.90
CA TYR A 84 3.10 -0.44 7.86
C TYR A 84 3.68 -0.27 6.46
N ILE A 85 4.31 0.87 6.15
CA ILE A 85 4.97 1.09 4.86
C ILE A 85 6.09 0.08 4.65
N ASP A 86 6.94 -0.15 5.65
CA ASP A 86 8.03 -1.11 5.58
C ASP A 86 7.52 -2.54 5.36
N ALA A 87 6.53 -2.98 6.14
CA ALA A 87 5.92 -4.29 5.98
C ALA A 87 5.23 -4.46 4.62
N SER A 88 4.59 -3.40 4.11
CA SER A 88 3.99 -3.38 2.77
C SER A 88 5.04 -3.54 1.67
N ASN A 89 6.19 -2.86 1.81
CA ASN A 89 7.29 -2.96 0.86
C ASN A 89 7.89 -4.37 0.84
N LEU A 90 8.11 -4.97 2.00
CA LEU A 90 8.59 -6.35 2.11
C LEU A 90 7.63 -7.36 1.46
N LEU A 91 6.32 -7.21 1.69
CA LEU A 91 5.32 -8.05 1.04
C LEU A 91 5.32 -7.84 -0.49
N ASN A 92 5.41 -6.59 -0.95
CA ASN A 92 5.50 -6.29 -2.38
C ASN A 92 6.72 -6.93 -3.03
N ASP A 93 7.87 -6.91 -2.38
CA ASP A 93 9.10 -7.51 -2.91
C ASP A 93 9.06 -9.04 -2.91
N LEU A 94 8.40 -9.66 -1.92
CA LEU A 94 8.07 -11.08 -1.96
C LEU A 94 7.23 -11.41 -3.21
N ILE A 95 6.14 -10.67 -3.43
CA ILE A 95 5.25 -10.90 -4.58
C ILE A 95 5.98 -10.69 -5.91
N LYS A 96 6.81 -9.64 -6.04
CA LYS A 96 7.65 -9.43 -7.23
C LYS A 96 8.60 -10.59 -7.47
N THR A 97 9.23 -11.11 -6.41
CA THR A 97 10.16 -12.24 -6.50
C THR A 97 9.45 -13.51 -6.97
N VAL A 98 8.26 -13.77 -6.43
CA VAL A 98 7.42 -14.90 -6.86
C VAL A 98 7.02 -14.73 -8.33
N ASN A 99 6.58 -13.53 -8.73
CA ASN A 99 6.23 -13.24 -10.13
C ASN A 99 7.40 -13.45 -11.09
N LEU A 100 8.59 -12.96 -10.74
CA LEU A 100 9.80 -13.16 -11.55
C LEU A 100 10.13 -14.65 -11.71
N LYS A 101 10.09 -15.43 -10.61
CA LYS A 101 10.34 -16.88 -10.67
C LYS A 101 9.31 -17.62 -11.53
N MET A 102 8.03 -17.23 -11.44
CA MET A 102 6.98 -17.81 -12.29
C MET A 102 7.20 -17.46 -13.77
N GLN A 103 7.56 -16.21 -14.08
CA GLN A 103 7.88 -15.79 -15.44
C GLN A 103 9.07 -16.56 -16.01
N THR A 104 10.16 -16.70 -15.24
CA THR A 104 11.31 -17.51 -15.65
C THR A 104 10.90 -18.95 -15.94
N TYR A 105 10.14 -19.59 -15.05
CA TYR A 105 9.66 -20.95 -15.26
C TYR A 105 8.81 -21.10 -16.54
N ILE A 106 7.90 -20.16 -16.81
CA ILE A 106 7.09 -20.18 -18.03
C ILE A 106 7.96 -19.99 -19.28
N ASN A 107 8.90 -19.04 -19.25
CA ASN A 107 9.80 -18.77 -20.37
C ASN A 107 10.71 -19.98 -20.67
N ASP A 108 11.17 -20.68 -19.63
CA ASP A 108 11.99 -21.90 -19.77
C ASP A 108 11.20 -23.08 -20.37
N LEU A 109 9.87 -23.07 -20.23
CA LEU A 109 8.99 -24.07 -20.89
C LEU A 109 8.81 -23.81 -22.40
N GLY A 110 9.33 -22.70 -22.93
CA GLY A 110 9.30 -22.38 -24.36
C GLY A 110 7.89 -22.14 -24.93
N ILE A 111 6.96 -21.72 -24.08
CA ILE A 111 5.57 -21.35 -24.46
C ILE A 111 5.47 -19.84 -24.64
#